data_AF-A0A1U8IK85-F1
#
_entry.id   AF-A0A1U8IK85-F1
#
_cell.length_a   1.000
_cell.length_b   1.000
_cell.length_c   1.000
_cell.angle_alpha   90.00
_cell.angle_beta   90.00
_cell.angle_gamma   90.00
#
_symmetry.space_group_name_H-M   'P 1'
#
loop_
_entity.id
_entity.type
_entity.pdbx_description
1 polymer ?
#
loop_
_entity_poly.entity_id
_entity_poly.type
_entity_poly.pdbx_seq_one_letter_code
_entity_poly.pdbx_strand_id
1 'polypeptide(L)'
;MELEPAGKARKLDIQELEEIRNDAYKNARIYKDKTKLFHDRKIAQKYFSVGQKVLLYNSVLKLFAVEIESEETGKQFVVNGQRLKPFYENFQSHTVEKIQLEPP
;
A
#
# COMPACT_ATOMS: atom_id res chain seq x y z
N MET A 1 34.64 11.54 -44.67
CA MET A 1 34.23 10.48 -45.61
C MET A 1 32.71 10.45 -45.59
N GLU A 2 32.08 10.89 -46.68
CA GLU A 2 30.62 10.88 -46.84
C GLU A 2 30.10 9.45 -46.70
N LEU A 3 29.05 9.24 -45.90
CA LEU A 3 28.38 7.94 -45.81
C LEU A 3 27.62 7.69 -47.11
N GLU A 4 27.81 6.50 -47.69
CA GLU A 4 27.02 6.03 -48.82
C GLU A 4 25.51 6.13 -48.52
N PRO A 5 24.64 6.37 -49.51
CA PRO A 5 23.20 6.58 -49.30
C PRO A 5 22.53 5.49 -48.45
N ALA A 6 22.94 4.23 -48.63
CA ALA A 6 22.48 3.09 -47.83
C ALA A 6 22.97 3.11 -46.36
N GLY A 7 24.10 3.75 -46.08
CA GLY A 7 24.59 4.00 -44.72
C GLY A 7 23.79 5.10 -44.01
N LYS A 8 23.42 6.16 -44.74
CA LYS A 8 22.56 7.25 -44.21
C LYS A 8 21.16 6.73 -43.88
N ALA A 9 20.55 5.92 -44.75
CA ALA A 9 19.25 5.30 -44.51
C ALA A 9 19.23 4.41 -43.25
N ARG A 10 20.17 3.45 -43.16
CA ARG A 10 20.27 2.57 -41.97
C ARG A 10 20.47 3.33 -40.66
N LYS A 11 21.19 4.45 -40.70
CA LYS A 11 21.38 5.29 -39.51
C LYS A 11 20.07 5.92 -39.06
N LEU A 12 19.24 6.38 -39.99
CA LEU A 12 17.91 6.92 -39.69
C LEU A 12 17.00 5.84 -39.10
N ASP A 13 16.98 4.64 -39.69
CA ASP A 13 16.18 3.52 -39.17
C ASP A 13 16.55 3.18 -37.72
N ILE A 14 17.85 3.15 -37.41
CA ILE A 14 18.34 2.90 -36.05
C ILE A 14 17.90 3.99 -35.08
N GLN A 15 17.93 5.26 -35.50
CA GLN A 15 17.48 6.38 -34.67
C GLN A 15 15.98 6.29 -34.38
N GLU A 16 15.17 5.94 -35.38
CA GLU A 16 13.72 5.76 -35.20
C GLU A 16 13.41 4.63 -34.20
N LEU A 17 14.12 3.50 -34.31
CA LEU A 17 13.98 2.39 -33.34
C LEU A 17 14.40 2.79 -31.91
N GLU A 18 15.46 3.59 -31.79
CA GLU A 18 15.93 4.13 -30.52
C GLU A 18 14.88 5.05 -29.87
N GLU A 19 14.24 5.90 -30.67
CA GLU A 19 13.17 6.80 -30.23
C GLU A 19 11.94 6.01 -29.75
N ILE A 20 11.47 5.03 -30.53
CA ILE A 20 10.35 4.16 -30.15
C ILE A 20 10.62 3.45 -28.82
N ARG A 21 11.84 2.94 -28.64
CA ARG A 21 12.27 2.27 -27.40
C ARG A 21 12.24 3.24 -26.21
N ASN A 22 12.79 4.43 -26.39
CA ASN A 22 12.86 5.45 -25.34
C ASN A 22 11.45 5.89 -24.91
N ASP A 23 10.55 6.06 -25.87
CA ASP A 23 9.17 6.45 -25.58
C ASP A 23 8.38 5.33 -24.90
N ALA A 24 8.59 4.07 -25.29
CA ALA A 24 8.04 2.93 -24.57
C ALA A 24 8.48 2.91 -23.09
N TYR A 25 9.77 3.13 -22.81
CA TYR A 25 10.27 3.19 -21.44
C TYR A 25 9.72 4.37 -20.64
N LYS A 26 9.65 5.57 -21.24
CA LYS A 26 9.03 6.74 -20.61
C LYS A 26 7.57 6.48 -20.27
N ASN A 27 6.81 5.92 -21.21
CA ASN A 27 5.40 5.59 -21.02
C ASN A 27 5.20 4.56 -19.91
N ALA A 28 6.03 3.51 -19.88
CA ALA A 28 5.99 2.50 -18.82
C ALA A 28 6.29 3.11 -17.43
N ARG A 29 7.28 4.01 -17.35
CA ARG A 29 7.60 4.72 -16.11
C ARG A 29 6.43 5.59 -15.65
N ILE A 30 5.87 6.39 -16.54
CA ILE A 30 4.71 7.25 -16.25
C ILE A 30 3.52 6.42 -15.76
N TYR A 31 3.25 5.28 -16.40
CA TYR A 31 2.15 4.41 -15.99
C TYR A 31 2.34 3.87 -14.57
N LYS A 32 3.56 3.39 -14.24
CA LYS A 32 3.90 2.91 -12.90
C LYS A 32 3.79 4.02 -11.86
N ASP A 33 4.29 5.21 -12.17
CA ASP A 33 4.24 6.37 -11.26
C ASP A 33 2.79 6.80 -11.00
N LYS A 34 1.95 6.88 -12.05
CA LYS A 34 0.51 7.16 -11.92
C LYS A 34 -0.22 6.10 -11.09
N THR A 35 0.07 4.83 -11.33
CA THR A 35 -0.54 3.72 -10.59
C THR A 35 -0.15 3.76 -9.11
N LYS A 36 1.13 4.02 -8.81
CA LYS A 36 1.62 4.19 -7.45
C LYS A 36 0.95 5.38 -6.77
N LEU A 37 0.89 6.54 -7.40
CA LEU A 37 0.20 7.73 -6.87
C LEU A 37 -1.27 7.45 -6.55
N PHE A 38 -1.98 6.73 -7.44
CA PHE A 38 -3.37 6.35 -7.20
C PHE A 38 -3.51 5.37 -6.03
N HIS A 39 -2.63 4.38 -5.94
CA HIS A 39 -2.60 3.43 -4.84
C HIS A 39 -2.32 4.12 -3.50
N ASP A 40 -1.28 4.96 -3.46
CA ASP A 40 -0.87 5.71 -2.27
C ASP A 40 -1.95 6.70 -1.82
N ARG A 41 -2.70 7.31 -2.76
CA ARG A 41 -3.88 8.13 -2.43
C ARG A 41 -5.03 7.32 -1.85
N LYS A 42 -5.20 6.06 -2.28
CA LYS A 42 -6.25 5.15 -1.78
C LYS A 42 -5.91 4.53 -0.44
N ILE A 43 -4.63 4.55 -0.04
CA ILE A 43 -4.24 4.23 1.32
C ILE A 43 -4.85 5.29 2.23
N ALA A 44 -5.96 4.92 2.90
CA ALA A 44 -6.61 5.80 3.85
C ALA A 44 -5.64 6.12 5.00
N GLN A 45 -5.31 7.40 5.15
CA GLN A 45 -4.62 7.89 6.33
C GLN A 45 -5.58 7.77 7.51
N LYS A 46 -5.23 6.92 8.47
CA LYS A 46 -5.96 6.79 9.72
C LYS A 46 -5.27 7.67 10.75
N TYR A 47 -6.01 8.59 11.33
CA TYR A 47 -5.56 9.40 12.45
C TYR A 47 -6.03 8.74 13.73
N PHE A 48 -5.11 8.57 14.68
CA PHE A 48 -5.40 8.06 16.02
C PHE A 48 -4.94 9.10 17.03
N SER A 49 -5.72 9.25 18.10
CA SER A 49 -5.35 10.09 19.25
C SER A 49 -4.77 9.24 20.37
N VAL A 50 -3.87 9.82 21.16
CA VAL A 50 -3.34 9.16 22.36
C VAL A 50 -4.50 8.80 23.29
N GLY A 51 -4.54 7.55 23.77
CA GLY A 51 -5.62 7.04 24.62
C GLY A 51 -6.85 6.49 23.87
N GLN A 52 -6.88 6.54 22.53
CA GLN A 52 -7.96 5.93 21.75
C GLN A 52 -7.86 4.40 21.76
N LYS A 53 -8.98 3.72 22.10
CA LYS A 53 -9.08 2.26 21.96
C LYS A 53 -9.07 1.86 20.48
N VAL A 54 -8.27 0.85 20.14
CA VAL A 54 -8.08 0.38 18.76
C VAL A 54 -7.97 -1.14 18.71
N LEU A 55 -8.50 -1.74 17.64
CA LEU A 55 -8.34 -3.18 17.38
C LEU A 55 -7.13 -3.40 16.47
N LEU A 56 -6.24 -4.29 16.89
CA LEU A 56 -5.09 -4.72 16.09
C LEU A 56 -5.43 -5.99 15.30
N TYR A 57 -5.36 -5.91 13.96
CA TYR A 57 -5.47 -7.09 13.10
C TYR A 57 -4.08 -7.69 12.77
N ASN A 58 -3.98 -9.02 12.72
CA ASN A 58 -2.75 -9.72 12.31
C ASN A 58 -2.59 -9.73 10.79
N SER A 59 -1.89 -8.73 10.26
CA SER A 59 -1.50 -8.62 8.84
C SER A 59 0.00 -8.35 8.72
N VAL A 60 0.62 -8.89 7.66
CA VAL A 60 2.09 -8.93 7.46
C VAL A 60 2.66 -7.61 6.91
N LEU A 61 1.82 -6.67 6.46
CA LEU A 61 2.26 -5.42 5.83
C LEU A 61 2.79 -4.40 6.88
N LYS A 62 3.93 -3.76 6.59
CA LYS A 62 4.61 -2.76 7.45
C LYS A 62 4.71 -1.40 6.75
N LEU A 63 3.64 -0.60 6.78
CA LEU A 63 3.55 0.67 6.03
C LEU A 63 3.65 1.93 6.92
N PHE A 64 3.21 1.92 8.19
CA PHE A 64 3.26 3.08 9.09
C PHE A 64 3.48 2.68 10.56
N ALA A 65 4.49 3.16 11.29
CA ALA A 65 4.66 2.78 12.70
C ALA A 65 3.70 3.54 13.63
N VAL A 66 2.93 2.81 14.45
CA VAL A 66 2.12 3.34 15.56
C VAL A 66 2.43 2.53 16.80
N GLU A 67 2.75 3.22 17.89
CA GLU A 67 2.93 2.60 19.20
C GLU A 67 1.57 2.39 19.87
N ILE A 68 1.33 1.18 20.37
CA ILE A 68 0.11 0.80 21.07
C ILE A 68 0.47 0.13 22.39
N GLU A 69 -0.43 0.22 23.35
CA GLU A 69 -0.34 -0.47 24.63
C GLU A 69 -1.47 -1.52 24.73
N SER A 70 -1.13 -2.72 25.19
CA SER A 70 -2.12 -3.77 25.45
C SER A 70 -2.85 -3.51 26.76
N GLU A 71 -4.19 -3.44 26.72
CA GLU A 71 -5.03 -3.28 27.93
C GLU A 71 -4.89 -4.48 28.90
N GLU A 72 -4.62 -5.68 28.40
CA GLU A 72 -4.48 -6.89 29.22
C GLU A 72 -3.10 -7.05 29.87
N THR A 73 -2.02 -6.68 29.15
CA THR A 73 -0.65 -6.97 29.58
C THR A 73 0.19 -5.73 29.89
N GLY A 74 -0.29 -4.52 29.58
CA GLY A 74 0.46 -3.27 29.74
C GLY A 74 1.70 -3.16 28.86
N LYS A 75 1.90 -4.08 27.91
CA LYS A 75 3.07 -4.09 27.03
C LYS A 75 2.88 -3.13 25.87
N GLN A 76 3.94 -2.37 25.58
CA GLN A 76 4.00 -1.46 24.44
C GLN A 76 4.58 -2.17 23.22
N PHE A 77 3.96 -1.96 22.06
CA PHE A 77 4.37 -2.54 20.78
C PHE A 77 4.28 -1.52 19.66
N VAL A 78 5.24 -1.55 18.74
CA VAL A 78 5.18 -0.76 17.50
C VAL A 78 4.58 -1.61 16.39
N VAL A 79 3.41 -1.21 15.89
CA VAL A 79 2.64 -1.92 14.86
C VAL A 79 2.42 -1.05 13.63
N ASN A 80 1.99 -1.66 12.52
CA ASN A 80 1.59 -0.88 11.36
C ASN A 80 0.24 -0.18 11.64
N GLY A 81 0.16 1.14 11.67
CA GLY A 81 -1.06 1.93 11.91
C GLY A 81 -2.20 1.63 10.94
N GLN A 82 -1.91 1.18 9.72
CA GLN A 82 -2.96 0.69 8.82
C GLN A 82 -3.67 -0.56 9.35
N ARG A 83 -3.00 -1.38 10.19
CA ARG A 83 -3.55 -2.57 10.84
C ARG A 83 -4.53 -2.23 11.97
N LEU A 84 -4.53 -0.98 12.42
CA LEU A 84 -5.41 -0.51 13.50
C LEU A 84 -6.79 -0.15 12.94
N LYS A 85 -7.84 -0.58 13.63
CA LYS A 85 -9.23 -0.19 13.37
C LYS A 85 -9.75 0.59 14.57
N PRO A 86 -10.49 1.71 14.37
CA PRO A 86 -11.16 2.38 15.47
C PRO A 86 -12.05 1.40 16.23
N PHE A 87 -11.91 1.38 17.55
CA PHE A 87 -12.85 0.67 18.42
C PHE A 87 -14.05 1.60 18.66
N TYR A 88 -15.24 1.20 18.21
CA TYR A 88 -16.46 1.94 18.50
C TYR A 88 -17.05 1.41 19.81
N GLU A 89 -17.04 2.23 20.86
CA GLU A 89 -17.60 1.89 22.19
C GLU A 89 -19.10 1.55 22.14
N ASN A 90 -19.79 1.92 21.05
CA ASN A 90 -21.20 1.67 20.82
C ASN A 90 -21.54 0.20 20.52
N PHE A 91 -20.53 -0.68 20.43
CA PHE A 91 -20.77 -2.10 20.59
C PHE A 91 -21.20 -2.31 22.04
N GLN A 92 -22.51 -2.27 22.28
CA GLN A 92 -23.09 -2.78 23.51
C GLN A 92 -22.63 -4.23 23.62
N SER A 93 -21.58 -4.47 24.40
CA SER A 93 -21.24 -5.79 24.88
C SER A 93 -22.37 -6.17 25.82
N HIS A 94 -23.51 -6.56 25.25
CA HIS A 94 -24.41 -7.46 25.92
C HIS A 94 -23.49 -8.58 26.37
N THR A 95 -23.42 -8.79 27.68
CA THR A 95 -22.77 -9.90 28.34
C THR A 95 -22.72 -11.06 27.36
N VAL A 96 -21.52 -11.48 26.96
CA VAL A 96 -21.38 -12.66 26.09
C VAL A 96 -21.93 -13.82 26.90
N GLU A 97 -23.25 -14.01 26.85
CA GLU A 97 -23.90 -15.22 27.29
C GLU A 97 -23.27 -16.28 26.41
N LYS A 98 -22.37 -17.07 27.02
CA LYS A 98 -21.79 -18.25 26.38
C LYS A 98 -22.97 -19.15 26.06
N ILE A 99 -23.52 -19.04 24.86
CA ILE A 99 -24.49 -19.99 24.34
C ILE A 99 -23.75 -21.31 24.22
N GLN A 100 -24.02 -22.23 25.15
CA GLN A 100 -23.56 -23.61 25.02
C GLN A 100 -24.43 -24.27 23.95
N LEU A 101 -23.83 -24.56 22.80
CA LEU A 101 -24.45 -25.37 21.76
C LEU A 101 -24.34 -26.83 22.18
N GLU A 102 -25.49 -27.46 22.44
CA GLU A 102 -25.54 -28.91 22.55
C GLU A 102 -25.43 -29.56 21.16
N PRO A 103 -24.71 -30.67 21.04
CA PRO A 103 -24.57 -31.40 19.79
C PRO A 103 -25.91 -32.02 19.35
N PRO A 104 -26.09 -32.25 18.04
CA PRO A 104 -27.33 -32.75 17.45
C PRO A 104 -27.71 -34.18 17.88
#